data_AF-A0A7L3ALR0-F1
#
_entry.id   AF-A0A7L3ALR0-F1
#
_cell.length_a   1.000
_cell.length_b   1.000
_cell.length_c   1.000
_cell.angle_alpha   90.00
_cell.angle_beta   90.00
_cell.angle_gamma   90.00
#
_symmetry.space_group_name_H-M   'P 1'
#
loop_
_entity.id
_entity.type
_entity.pdbx_description
1 polymer ?
#
loop_
_entity_poly.entity_id
_entity_poly.type
_entity_poly.pdbx_seq_one_letter_code
_entity_poly.pdbx_strand_id
1 'polypeptide(L)'
;AGERDRDGEEEEGAAGERGPGAAYHMFVLMEDLLDKLKLLSYEDEALRRHNMRPLSRHYFALPTNPGEQFFMFCALAAWLITKAGHPFEQPQEYDDPNAIISNILSELRSF
;
A
#
# COMPACT_ATOMS: atom_id res chain seq x y z
N ALA A 1 5.06 -25.54 48.91
CA ALA A 1 4.62 -24.17 48.59
C ALA A 1 5.09 -23.88 47.17
N GLY A 2 4.17 -23.91 46.22
CA GLY A 2 4.41 -23.54 44.83
C GLY A 2 4.20 -22.05 44.60
N GLU A 3 4.35 -21.68 43.33
CA GLU A 3 3.94 -20.43 42.66
C GLU A 3 4.80 -19.18 42.88
N ARG A 4 5.46 -18.80 41.77
CA ARG A 4 5.40 -17.49 41.10
C ARG A 4 6.19 -17.64 39.79
N ASP A 5 5.49 -17.93 38.69
CA ASP A 5 4.92 -16.97 37.72
C ASP A 5 6.03 -16.29 36.90
N ARG A 6 6.30 -16.76 35.67
CA ARG A 6 5.62 -16.48 34.38
C ARG A 6 5.87 -15.06 33.84
N ASP A 7 6.17 -15.08 32.54
CA ASP A 7 5.96 -14.02 31.55
C ASP A 7 7.16 -13.12 31.21
N GLY A 8 7.80 -13.54 30.13
CA GLY A 8 8.69 -12.77 29.27
C GLY A 8 8.83 -13.54 27.97
N GLU A 9 7.69 -13.96 27.40
CA GLU A 9 7.65 -14.57 26.06
C GLU A 9 8.09 -13.50 25.06
N GLU A 10 9.23 -13.79 24.44
CA GLU A 10 9.77 -13.09 23.30
C GLU A 10 8.71 -13.17 22.17
N GLU A 11 8.21 -12.02 21.71
CA GLU A 11 7.45 -11.91 20.47
C GLU A 11 8.38 -12.21 19.28
N GLU A 12 8.78 -13.48 19.13
CA GLU A 12 9.42 -13.98 17.92
C GLU A 12 8.35 -14.35 16.89
N GLY A 13 8.18 -13.45 15.93
CA GLY A 13 7.96 -13.81 14.53
C GLY A 13 6.72 -14.65 14.22
N ALA A 14 5.62 -13.97 13.92
CA ALA A 14 4.50 -14.49 13.13
C ALA A 14 4.88 -14.81 11.66
N ALA A 15 6.00 -15.49 11.44
CA ALA A 15 6.53 -15.93 10.15
C ALA A 15 6.55 -17.47 10.02
N GLY A 16 5.98 -18.21 10.98
CA GLY A 16 6.06 -19.67 11.06
C GLY A 16 4.98 -20.48 10.34
N GLU A 17 3.85 -19.91 9.92
CA GLU A 17 2.71 -20.70 9.39
C GLU A 17 2.21 -20.25 8.01
N ARG A 18 3.12 -19.69 7.21
CA ARG A 18 2.82 -19.30 5.84
C ARG A 18 3.36 -20.40 4.92
N GLY A 19 2.48 -21.32 4.52
CA GLY A 19 2.81 -22.40 3.58
C GLY A 19 3.50 -21.87 2.31
N PRO A 20 4.18 -22.70 1.51
CA PRO A 20 5.11 -22.26 0.46
C PRO A 20 4.53 -21.27 -0.57
N GLY A 21 3.20 -21.24 -0.76
CA GLY A 21 2.52 -20.27 -1.61
C GLY A 21 2.41 -18.85 -1.04
N ALA A 22 2.59 -18.66 0.27
CA ALA A 22 2.42 -17.38 0.93
C ALA A 22 3.46 -16.33 0.53
N ALA A 23 4.67 -16.76 0.15
CA ALA A 23 5.68 -15.88 -0.43
C ALA A 23 5.26 -15.34 -1.81
N TYR A 24 4.43 -16.09 -2.54
CA TYR A 24 3.94 -15.71 -3.87
C TYR A 24 2.69 -14.84 -3.84
N HIS A 25 1.95 -14.87 -2.73
CA HIS A 25 0.69 -14.13 -2.55
C HIS A 25 0.81 -12.63 -2.88
N MET A 26 1.93 -12.00 -2.51
CA MET A 26 2.14 -10.56 -2.75
C MET A 26 2.23 -10.24 -4.26
N PHE A 27 2.78 -11.14 -5.07
CA PHE A 27 2.86 -10.95 -6.52
C PHE A 27 1.49 -11.13 -7.18
N VAL A 28 0.69 -12.08 -6.69
CA VAL A 28 -0.69 -12.26 -7.16
C VAL A 28 -1.54 -11.01 -6.88
N LEU A 29 -1.44 -10.48 -5.66
CA LEU A 29 -2.10 -9.21 -5.30
C LEU A 29 -1.66 -8.04 -6.19
N MET A 30 -0.37 -7.98 -6.53
CA MET A 30 0.16 -6.92 -7.40
C MET A 30 -0.33 -7.08 -8.84
N GLU A 31 -0.41 -8.30 -9.37
CA GLU A 31 -0.98 -8.57 -10.69
C GLU A 31 -2.46 -8.17 -10.74
N ASP A 32 -3.25 -8.57 -9.76
CA ASP A 32 -4.66 -8.18 -9.63
C ASP A 32 -4.84 -6.66 -9.54
N LEU A 33 -3.97 -5.98 -8.78
CA LEU A 33 -3.96 -4.52 -8.69
C LEU A 33 -3.67 -3.88 -10.04
N LEU A 34 -2.63 -4.32 -10.75
CA LEU A 34 -2.27 -3.78 -12.06
C LEU A 34 -3.38 -3.96 -13.08
N ASP A 35 -4.04 -5.11 -13.09
CA ASP A 35 -5.11 -5.35 -14.06
C ASP A 35 -6.32 -4.44 -13.80
N LYS A 36 -6.68 -4.20 -12.54
CA LYS A 36 -7.70 -3.20 -12.19
C LYS A 36 -7.28 -1.78 -12.57
N LEU A 37 -6.02 -1.40 -12.34
CA LEU A 37 -5.50 -0.09 -12.70
C LEU A 37 -5.50 0.14 -14.21
N LYS A 38 -5.14 -0.88 -15.01
CA LYS A 38 -5.21 -0.82 -16.48
C LYS A 38 -6.63 -0.60 -16.98
N LEU A 39 -7.63 -1.28 -16.40
CA LEU A 39 -9.04 -1.05 -16.73
C LEU A 39 -9.47 0.41 -16.50
N LEU A 40 -8.82 1.10 -15.57
CA LEU A 40 -9.07 2.50 -15.25
C LEU A 40 -8.15 3.49 -15.99
N SER A 41 -7.35 3.02 -16.95
CA SER A 41 -6.40 3.85 -17.72
C SER A 41 -5.41 4.64 -16.86
N TYR A 42 -4.90 4.02 -15.79
CA TYR A 42 -4.05 4.70 -14.80
C TYR A 42 -2.75 5.29 -15.37
N GLU A 43 -2.19 4.74 -16.45
CA GLU A 43 -0.97 5.27 -17.06
C GLU A 43 -1.18 6.70 -17.58
N ASP A 44 -2.32 6.92 -18.24
CA ASP A 44 -2.66 8.21 -18.82
C ASP A 44 -3.22 9.18 -17.79
N GLU A 45 -4.02 8.68 -16.85
CA GLU A 45 -4.75 9.52 -15.91
C GLU A 45 -3.97 9.82 -14.62
N ALA A 46 -3.18 8.87 -14.12
CA ALA A 46 -2.43 9.00 -12.86
C ALA A 46 -0.93 9.21 -13.13
N LEU A 47 -0.28 8.29 -13.86
CA LEU A 47 1.18 8.31 -13.98
C LEU A 47 1.71 9.47 -14.82
N ARG A 48 1.00 9.85 -15.89
CA ARG A 48 1.38 10.96 -16.76
C ARG A 48 1.50 12.28 -15.99
N ARG A 49 0.67 12.51 -14.97
CA ARG A 49 0.74 13.72 -14.13
C ARG A 49 2.03 13.81 -13.32
N HIS A 50 2.62 12.66 -13.00
CA HIS A 50 3.84 12.55 -12.20
C HIS A 50 5.09 12.27 -13.04
N ASN A 51 4.97 12.20 -14.37
CA ASN A 51 6.05 11.79 -15.27
C ASN A 51 6.66 10.42 -14.88
N MET A 52 5.80 9.50 -14.39
CA MET A 52 6.23 8.21 -13.88
C MET A 52 6.06 7.10 -14.92
N ARG A 53 6.92 6.09 -14.83
CA ARG A 53 6.88 4.92 -15.71
C ARG A 53 5.78 3.95 -15.27
N PRO A 54 5.21 3.15 -16.20
CA PRO A 54 4.30 2.07 -15.86
C PRO A 54 4.88 1.15 -14.78
N LEU A 55 4.04 0.82 -13.81
CA LEU A 55 4.42 0.00 -12.66
C LEU A 55 4.65 -1.46 -13.06
N SER A 56 5.75 -2.05 -12.60
CA SER A 56 5.99 -3.49 -12.80
C SER A 56 5.16 -4.33 -11.82
N ARG A 57 4.92 -5.61 -12.15
CA ARG A 57 4.26 -6.57 -11.23
C ARG A 57 5.00 -6.83 -9.91
N HIS A 58 6.21 -6.32 -9.78
CA HIS A 58 7.00 -6.43 -8.55
C HIS A 58 7.03 -5.10 -7.77
N TYR A 59 6.37 -4.05 -8.27
CA TYR A 59 6.58 -2.67 -7.80
C TYR A 59 6.23 -2.48 -6.33
N PHE A 60 5.08 -2.98 -5.84
CA PHE A 60 4.78 -3.01 -4.41
C PHE A 60 5.13 -4.33 -3.73
N ALA A 61 5.43 -5.38 -4.52
CA ALA A 61 5.72 -6.70 -3.96
C ALA A 61 7.13 -6.83 -3.39
N LEU A 62 8.08 -6.00 -3.84
CA LEU A 62 9.46 -5.97 -3.36
C LEU A 62 9.81 -4.58 -2.83
N PRO A 63 10.48 -4.44 -1.68
CA PRO A 63 10.87 -3.14 -1.13
C PRO A 63 12.13 -2.61 -1.82
N THR A 64 12.02 -2.10 -3.05
CA THR A 64 13.18 -1.60 -3.81
C THR A 64 13.53 -0.17 -3.46
N ASN A 65 12.53 0.70 -3.28
CA ASN A 65 12.71 2.09 -2.90
C ASN A 65 11.50 2.53 -2.06
N PRO A 66 11.54 2.36 -0.73
CA PRO A 66 10.39 2.61 0.13
C PRO A 66 9.82 4.03 0.02
N GLY A 67 10.67 5.05 -0.18
CA GLY A 67 10.21 6.44 -0.31
C GLY A 67 9.42 6.68 -1.59
N GLU A 68 9.94 6.23 -2.73
CA GLU A 68 9.24 6.33 -4.03
C GLU A 68 7.97 5.47 -4.04
N GLN A 69 8.04 4.27 -3.47
CA GLN A 69 6.89 3.37 -3.37
C GLN A 69 5.79 3.98 -2.49
N PHE A 70 6.15 4.60 -1.36
CA PHE A 70 5.19 5.28 -0.51
C PHE A 70 4.53 6.46 -1.24
N PHE A 71 5.33 7.28 -1.95
CA PHE A 71 4.80 8.37 -2.76
C PHE A 71 3.83 7.86 -3.83
N MET A 72 4.20 6.81 -4.58
CA MET A 72 3.34 6.20 -5.60
C MET A 72 2.05 5.66 -5.00
N PHE A 73 2.11 5.00 -3.84
CA PHE A 73 0.94 4.53 -3.12
C PHE A 73 -0.01 5.69 -2.80
N CYS A 74 0.52 6.78 -2.23
CA CYS A 74 -0.25 7.96 -1.89
C CYS A 74 -0.88 8.62 -3.13
N ALA A 75 -0.11 8.75 -4.22
CA ALA A 75 -0.60 9.31 -5.47
C ALA A 75 -1.73 8.46 -6.10
N LEU A 76 -1.58 7.14 -6.11
CA LEU A 76 -2.62 6.22 -6.60
C LEU A 76 -3.87 6.26 -5.73
N ALA A 77 -3.71 6.26 -4.40
CA ALA A 77 -4.84 6.33 -3.48
C ALA A 77 -5.65 7.62 -3.70
N ALA A 78 -4.97 8.78 -3.75
CA ALA A 78 -5.58 10.06 -4.01
C ALA A 78 -6.34 10.08 -5.34
N TRP A 79 -5.73 9.54 -6.41
CA TRP A 79 -6.36 9.43 -7.72
C TRP A 79 -7.60 8.52 -7.70
N LEU A 80 -7.52 7.35 -7.06
CA LEU A 80 -8.63 6.40 -6.98
C LEU A 80 -9.81 6.95 -6.17
N ILE A 81 -9.55 7.61 -5.03
CA ILE A 81 -10.59 8.24 -4.20
C ILE A 81 -11.29 9.34 -5.01
N THR A 82 -10.51 10.19 -5.70
CA THR A 82 -11.04 11.23 -6.59
C THR A 82 -11.86 10.63 -7.73
N LYS A 83 -11.39 9.54 -8.33
CA LYS A 83 -12.10 8.84 -9.42
C LYS A 83 -13.40 8.19 -8.94
N ALA A 84 -13.50 7.84 -7.66
CA ALA A 84 -14.72 7.33 -7.05
C ALA A 84 -15.72 8.44 -6.66
N GLY A 85 -15.42 9.71 -6.97
CA GLY A 85 -16.33 10.85 -6.77
C GLY A 85 -16.11 11.63 -5.47
N HIS A 86 -15.10 11.28 -4.68
CA HIS A 86 -14.74 11.96 -3.45
C HIS A 86 -13.49 12.84 -3.70
N PRO A 87 -13.60 14.17 -3.74
CA PRO A 87 -12.45 15.04 -3.98
C PRO A 87 -11.36 14.79 -2.94
N PHE A 88 -10.17 14.39 -3.38
CA PHE A 88 -9.05 14.11 -2.49
C PHE A 88 -7.81 14.88 -2.96
N GLU A 89 -7.24 15.69 -2.08
CA GLU A 89 -6.02 16.44 -2.40
C GLU A 89 -4.82 15.52 -2.52
N GLN A 90 -3.98 15.82 -3.50
CA GLN A 90 -2.79 15.03 -3.74
C GLN A 90 -1.73 15.33 -2.67
N PRO A 91 -1.21 14.30 -1.97
CA PRO A 91 -0.16 14.46 -0.98
C PRO A 91 1.11 15.09 -1.57
N GLN A 92 1.71 16.01 -0.84
CA GLN A 92 2.99 16.64 -1.17
C GLN A 92 4.15 15.87 -0.55
N GLU A 93 5.36 16.02 -1.11
CA GLU A 93 6.57 15.32 -0.63
C GLU A 93 6.97 15.67 0.81
N TYR A 94 6.55 16.85 1.30
CA TYR A 94 6.86 17.33 2.65
C TYR A 94 5.75 17.06 3.67
N ASP A 95 4.63 16.48 3.23
CA ASP A 95 3.53 16.15 4.14
C ASP A 95 3.95 14.99 5.05
N ASP A 96 3.46 15.01 6.30
CA ASP A 96 3.72 13.93 7.23
C ASP A 96 3.12 12.60 6.73
N PRO A 97 3.91 11.51 6.61
CA PRO A 97 3.43 10.23 6.11
C PRO A 97 2.24 9.67 6.89
N ASN A 98 2.21 9.83 8.22
CA ASN A 98 1.13 9.30 9.04
C ASN A 98 -0.15 10.13 8.88
N ALA A 99 -0.02 11.45 8.69
CA ALA A 99 -1.15 12.32 8.38
C ALA A 99 -1.77 11.97 7.02
N ILE A 100 -0.96 11.71 5.99
CA ILE A 100 -1.45 11.29 4.67
C ILE A 100 -2.25 9.99 4.79
N ILE A 101 -1.70 8.98 5.46
CA ILE A 101 -2.37 7.70 5.66
C ILE A 101 -3.67 7.87 6.45
N SER A 102 -3.65 8.72 7.49
CA SER A 102 -4.84 9.03 8.27
C SER A 102 -5.94 9.67 7.43
N ASN A 103 -5.59 10.59 6.53
CA ASN A 103 -6.54 11.22 5.62
C ASN A 103 -7.12 10.22 4.61
N ILE A 104 -6.27 9.36 4.01
CA ILE A 104 -6.72 8.28 3.12
C ILE A 104 -7.71 7.38 3.84
N LEU A 105 -7.37 6.91 5.06
CA LEU A 105 -8.24 6.05 5.84
C LEU A 105 -9.53 6.73 6.26
N SER A 106 -9.49 8.03 6.57
CA SER A 106 -10.67 8.81 6.90
C SER A 106 -11.66 8.83 5.73
N GLU A 107 -11.18 9.07 4.51
CA GLU A 107 -12.06 9.05 3.34
C GLU A 107 -12.50 7.66 2.94
N LEU A 108 -11.64 6.65 3.06
CA LEU A 108 -12.08 5.28 2.79
C LEU A 108 -13.21 4.80 3.72
N ARG A 109 -13.34 5.41 4.91
CA ARG A 109 -14.44 5.15 5.85
C ARG A 109 -15.72 5.93 5.56
N SER A 110 -15.66 6.94 4.70
CA SER A 110 -16.82 7.78 4.34
C SER A 110 -17.57 7.28 3.10
N PHE A 111 -17.02 6.29 2.39
CA PHE A 111 -17.71 5.50 1.35
C PHE A 111 -18.81 4.61 1.94
#